data_AF-A0A8D0CG76-F1
#
_entry.id   AF-A0A8D0CG76-F1
#
_cell.length_a   1.000
_cell.length_b   1.000
_cell.length_c   1.000
_cell.angle_alpha   90.00
_cell.angle_beta   90.00
_cell.angle_gamma   90.00
#
_symmetry.space_group_name_H-M   'P 1'
#
loop_
_entity.id
_entity.type
_entity.pdbx_description
1 polymer ?
#
loop_
_entity_poly.entity_id
_entity_poly.type
_entity_poly.pdbx_seq_one_letter_code
_entity_poly.pdbx_strand_id
1 'polypeptide(L)'
;MFEARLVQGSVLKKVLEALKDLITEACWDLGSGGISLQSMDSSHVSLVQLTLRSEGFDTYRCDRNIAMGVNLISMSKILKCAGNDDIITLRAEDNADTLVLVFETPNQEKVSDYEMKLMDLDVEQLGIPEQEYSCVVKMPSGEFARICRDLSHIGDAVVISCSKDGVKFSASGELGSGNIKLSQTSDVDKEDEAVAIEMNESVQLTFALRYLNFFTKATPLSPTVTLSMSADVPLVVEYKIADMGHLKYYLAPKIEDQEES
;
A
#
# COMPACT_ATOMS: atom_id res chain seq x y z
N MET A 1 4.53 -27.06 6.06
CA MET A 1 3.41 -26.76 5.14
C MET A 1 2.88 -25.36 5.42
N PHE A 2 2.44 -24.65 4.37
CA PHE A 2 1.74 -23.37 4.46
C PHE A 2 0.31 -23.48 3.92
N GLU A 3 -0.65 -22.95 4.68
CA GLU A 3 -2.04 -22.78 4.27
C GLU A 3 -2.62 -21.50 4.88
N ALA A 4 -3.20 -20.63 4.05
CA ALA A 4 -3.87 -19.41 4.50
C ALA A 4 -5.20 -19.25 3.77
N ARG A 5 -6.30 -19.25 4.53
CA ARG A 5 -7.68 -19.15 4.02
C ARG A 5 -8.28 -17.79 4.31
N LEU A 6 -8.65 -17.08 3.26
CA LEU A 6 -9.20 -15.74 3.30
C LEU A 6 -10.67 -15.76 2.86
N VAL A 7 -11.58 -15.52 3.80
CA VAL A 7 -13.04 -15.50 3.52
C VAL A 7 -13.41 -14.38 2.55
N GLN A 8 -12.81 -13.20 2.72
CA GLN A 8 -13.00 -12.08 1.81
C GLN A 8 -11.87 -12.06 0.77
N GLY A 9 -11.92 -12.98 -0.21
CA GLY A 9 -10.88 -13.13 -1.23
C GLY A 9 -10.56 -11.85 -2.02
N SER A 10 -11.54 -10.94 -2.16
CA SER A 10 -11.35 -9.64 -2.81
C SER A 10 -10.28 -8.76 -2.16
N VAL A 11 -9.94 -8.96 -0.87
CA VAL A 11 -8.84 -8.23 -0.22
C VAL A 11 -7.51 -8.53 -0.91
N LEU A 12 -7.20 -9.80 -1.19
CA LEU A 12 -5.96 -10.19 -1.88
C LEU A 12 -5.90 -9.63 -3.30
N LYS A 13 -7.04 -9.59 -4.00
CA LYS A 13 -7.16 -8.95 -5.33
C LYS A 13 -6.79 -7.48 -5.26
N LYS A 14 -7.36 -6.75 -4.29
CA LYS A 14 -7.09 -5.32 -4.08
C LYS A 14 -5.63 -5.04 -3.70
N VAL A 15 -5.04 -5.88 -2.86
CA VAL A 15 -3.61 -5.79 -2.50
C VAL A 15 -2.74 -5.91 -3.75
N LEU A 16 -2.96 -6.94 -4.57
CA LEU A 16 -2.19 -7.15 -5.80
C LEU A 16 -2.35 -6.02 -6.81
N GLU A 17 -3.56 -5.49 -6.97
CA GLU A 17 -3.81 -4.31 -7.82
C GLU A 17 -3.08 -3.06 -7.31
N ALA A 18 -2.87 -2.92 -6.01
CA ALA A 18 -2.16 -1.81 -5.39
C ALA A 18 -0.62 -1.93 -5.47
N LEU A 19 -0.09 -3.14 -5.75
CA LEU A 19 1.35 -3.42 -5.81
C LEU A 19 1.90 -3.52 -7.23
N LYS A 20 1.14 -4.13 -8.16
CA LYS A 20 1.64 -4.61 -9.47
C LYS A 20 2.25 -3.55 -10.39
N ASP A 21 1.89 -2.28 -10.21
CA ASP A 21 2.37 -1.18 -11.04
C ASP A 21 3.61 -0.49 -10.43
N LEU A 22 3.94 -0.81 -9.17
CA LEU A 22 5.13 -0.35 -8.47
C LEU A 22 6.25 -1.41 -8.54
N ILE A 23 5.88 -2.68 -8.36
CA ILE A 23 6.78 -3.82 -8.31
C ILE A 23 6.26 -4.98 -9.17
N THR A 24 7.14 -5.64 -9.92
CA THR A 24 6.78 -6.76 -10.80
C THR A 24 6.89 -8.10 -10.09
N GLU A 25 7.91 -8.23 -9.25
CA GLU A 25 8.29 -9.45 -8.55
C GLU A 25 8.62 -9.07 -7.11
N ALA A 26 8.25 -9.93 -6.18
CA ALA A 26 8.55 -9.72 -4.77
C ALA A 26 8.54 -11.03 -4.01
N CYS A 27 9.31 -11.07 -2.93
CA CYS A 27 9.26 -12.16 -1.98
C CYS A 27 8.14 -11.92 -0.97
N TRP A 28 7.34 -12.97 -0.77
CA TRP A 28 6.33 -13.04 0.28
C TRP A 28 6.92 -13.87 1.41
N ASP A 29 7.24 -13.21 2.51
CA ASP A 29 7.74 -13.82 3.72
C ASP A 29 6.54 -14.34 4.53
N LEU A 30 6.43 -15.66 4.64
CA LEU A 30 5.41 -16.35 5.39
C LEU A 30 6.01 -16.81 6.72
N GLY A 31 5.33 -16.52 7.82
CA GLY A 31 5.73 -16.99 9.13
C GLY A 31 4.53 -17.17 10.06
N SER A 32 4.78 -17.64 11.28
CA SER A 32 3.69 -17.91 12.25
C SER A 32 2.79 -16.70 12.54
N GLY A 33 3.31 -15.47 12.46
CA GLY A 33 2.55 -14.24 12.68
C GLY A 33 1.74 -13.73 11.48
N GLY A 34 1.90 -14.33 10.30
CA GLY A 34 1.22 -13.89 9.09
C GLY A 34 2.13 -13.81 7.86
N ILE A 35 1.70 -13.01 6.89
CA ILE A 35 2.36 -12.80 5.62
C ILE A 35 2.88 -11.36 5.56
N SER A 36 4.15 -11.19 5.22
CA SER A 36 4.76 -9.90 4.96
C SER A 36 5.42 -9.85 3.59
N LEU A 37 5.51 -8.65 3.03
CA LEU A 37 6.27 -8.38 1.82
C LEU A 37 6.93 -7.03 1.97
N GLN A 38 8.20 -6.94 1.60
CA GLN A 38 8.95 -5.70 1.51
C GLN A 38 9.69 -5.68 0.17
N SER A 39 9.56 -4.60 -0.60
CA SER A 39 10.26 -4.48 -1.87
C SER A 39 10.43 -3.01 -2.28
N MET A 40 11.53 -2.72 -2.98
CA MET A 40 11.76 -1.43 -3.62
C MET A 40 11.26 -1.43 -5.06
N ASP A 41 10.88 -0.26 -5.57
CA ASP A 41 10.66 -0.08 -6.99
C ASP A 41 11.98 -0.13 -7.77
N SER A 42 11.91 -0.27 -9.10
CA SER A 42 13.10 -0.38 -9.95
C SER A 42 14.00 0.86 -9.97
N SER A 43 13.49 2.02 -9.53
CA SER A 43 14.30 3.24 -9.39
C SER A 43 14.90 3.43 -7.99
N HIS A 44 14.57 2.57 -7.02
CA HIS A 44 14.97 2.69 -5.61
C HIS A 44 14.55 4.02 -4.95
N VAL A 45 13.46 4.63 -5.42
CA VAL A 45 12.90 5.88 -4.86
C VAL A 45 11.72 5.59 -3.93
N SER A 46 11.05 4.46 -4.13
CA SER A 46 9.91 4.01 -3.34
C SER A 46 10.12 2.62 -2.78
N LEU A 47 9.73 2.44 -1.51
CA LEU A 47 9.62 1.13 -0.86
C LEU A 47 8.16 0.85 -0.53
N VAL A 48 7.76 -0.40 -0.69
CA VAL A 48 6.45 -0.89 -0.25
C VAL A 48 6.61 -1.96 0.81
N GLN A 49 5.76 -1.89 1.82
CA GLN A 49 5.69 -2.84 2.92
C GLN A 49 4.23 -3.27 3.14
N LEU A 50 3.97 -4.55 2.94
CA LEU A 50 2.69 -5.18 3.24
C LEU A 50 2.84 -6.03 4.49
N THR A 51 1.86 -5.95 5.38
CA THR A 51 1.69 -6.86 6.50
C THR A 51 0.25 -7.37 6.52
N LEU A 52 0.06 -8.69 6.52
CA LEU A 52 -1.20 -9.38 6.72
C LEU A 52 -1.05 -10.34 7.90
N ARG A 53 -1.63 -10.01 9.04
CA ARG A 53 -1.56 -10.78 10.28
C ARG A 53 -2.34 -12.09 10.16
N SER A 54 -1.84 -13.13 10.81
CA SER A 54 -2.44 -14.46 10.85
C SER A 54 -3.91 -14.46 11.32
N GLU A 55 -4.26 -13.56 12.24
CA GLU A 55 -5.58 -13.39 12.83
C GLU A 55 -6.63 -12.87 11.85
N GLY A 56 -6.22 -12.28 10.72
CA GLY A 56 -7.14 -11.88 9.67
C GLY A 56 -7.61 -13.02 8.77
N PHE A 57 -6.96 -14.18 8.85
CA PHE A 57 -7.34 -15.37 8.08
C PHE A 57 -8.25 -16.27 8.92
N ASP A 58 -9.18 -16.97 8.26
CA ASP A 58 -10.08 -17.91 8.93
C ASP A 58 -9.34 -19.19 9.34
N THR A 59 -8.46 -19.66 8.45
CA THR A 59 -7.47 -20.69 8.76
C THR A 59 -6.10 -20.16 8.39
N TYR A 60 -5.15 -20.20 9.33
CA TYR A 60 -3.76 -19.87 9.06
C TYR A 60 -2.85 -20.93 9.66
N ARG A 61 -1.99 -21.51 8.84
CA ARG A 61 -0.97 -22.47 9.25
C ARG A 61 0.31 -22.21 8.47
N CYS A 62 1.40 -22.03 9.20
CA CYS A 62 2.73 -21.89 8.64
C CYS A 62 3.71 -22.64 9.55
N ASP A 63 4.05 -23.88 9.18
CA ASP A 63 4.84 -24.76 10.04
C ASP A 63 6.31 -24.31 10.17
N ARG A 64 6.81 -23.61 9.14
CA ARG A 64 8.16 -23.07 9.03
C ARG A 64 8.10 -21.75 8.29
N ASN A 65 9.05 -20.86 8.56
CA ASN A 65 9.16 -19.65 7.77
C ASN A 65 9.52 -20.02 6.32
N ILE A 66 8.75 -19.51 5.37
CA ILE A 66 8.91 -19.76 3.93
C ILE A 66 8.99 -18.42 3.22
N ALA A 67 9.97 -18.28 2.34
CA ALA A 67 10.13 -17.13 1.47
C ALA A 67 9.67 -17.54 0.06
N MET A 68 8.61 -16.94 -0.46
CA MET A 68 8.08 -17.27 -1.79
C MET A 68 8.32 -16.11 -2.76
N GLY A 69 9.19 -16.29 -3.74
CA GLY A 69 9.31 -15.34 -4.84
C GLY A 69 8.15 -15.48 -5.81
N VAL A 70 7.39 -14.40 -5.98
CA VAL A 70 6.14 -14.39 -6.76
C VAL A 70 6.19 -13.28 -7.81
N ASN A 71 5.87 -13.64 -9.05
CA ASN A 71 5.57 -12.66 -10.09
C ASN A 71 4.15 -12.11 -9.92
N LEU A 72 4.04 -10.84 -9.48
CA LEU A 72 2.78 -10.22 -9.09
C LEU A 72 1.83 -10.01 -10.27
N ILE A 73 2.37 -9.80 -11.48
CA ILE A 73 1.56 -9.70 -12.71
C ILE A 73 0.85 -11.03 -12.99
N SER A 74 1.57 -12.14 -12.82
CA SER A 74 1.04 -13.48 -13.05
C SER A 74 0.01 -13.86 -11.99
N MET A 75 0.31 -13.59 -10.72
CA MET A 75 -0.63 -13.79 -9.61
C MET A 75 -1.91 -12.94 -9.79
N SER A 76 -1.79 -11.66 -10.19
CA SER A 76 -2.93 -10.78 -10.50
C SER A 76 -3.81 -11.36 -11.61
N LYS A 77 -3.23 -11.94 -12.67
CA LYS A 77 -3.99 -12.60 -13.75
C LYS A 77 -4.79 -13.80 -13.24
N ILE A 78 -4.21 -14.64 -12.38
CA ILE A 78 -4.90 -15.79 -11.79
C ILE A 78 -6.03 -15.33 -10.87
N LEU A 79 -5.77 -14.34 -10.01
CA LEU A 79 -6.77 -13.78 -9.09
C LEU A 79 -7.97 -13.11 -9.78
N LYS A 80 -7.86 -12.74 -11.07
CA LYS A 80 -9.01 -12.28 -11.86
C LYS A 80 -10.03 -13.39 -12.14
N CYS A 81 -9.64 -14.66 -12.02
CA CYS A 81 -10.55 -15.80 -12.14
C CYS A 81 -11.44 -16.00 -10.90
N ALA A 82 -11.07 -15.41 -9.76
CA ALA A 82 -11.89 -15.41 -8.55
C ALA A 82 -13.00 -14.36 -8.62
N GLY A 83 -14.19 -14.73 -8.19
CA GLY A 83 -15.29 -13.81 -7.88
C GLY A 83 -14.90 -12.79 -6.80
N ASN A 84 -15.74 -11.78 -6.59
CA ASN A 84 -15.48 -10.79 -5.53
C ASN A 84 -15.85 -11.31 -4.13
N ASP A 85 -16.78 -12.27 -4.08
CA ASP A 85 -17.27 -12.90 -2.85
C ASP A 85 -16.67 -14.29 -2.65
N ASP A 86 -15.77 -14.73 -3.53
CA ASP A 86 -15.11 -16.02 -3.41
C ASP A 86 -14.14 -16.03 -2.21
N ILE A 87 -14.09 -17.16 -1.53
CA ILE A 87 -13.06 -17.49 -0.56
C ILE A 87 -11.80 -17.86 -1.35
N ILE A 88 -10.64 -17.38 -0.90
CA ILE A 88 -9.34 -17.71 -1.50
C ILE A 88 -8.48 -18.42 -0.47
N THR A 89 -7.98 -19.60 -0.82
CA THR A 89 -7.01 -20.35 -0.02
C THR A 89 -5.68 -20.42 -0.75
N LEU A 90 -4.60 -20.00 -0.09
CA LEU A 90 -3.22 -20.13 -0.58
C LEU A 90 -2.58 -21.35 0.09
N ARG A 91 -1.92 -22.21 -0.70
CA ARG A 91 -1.25 -23.41 -0.21
C ARG A 91 0.12 -23.59 -0.84
N ALA A 92 1.11 -23.91 -0.01
CA ALA A 92 2.46 -24.27 -0.46
C ALA A 92 3.07 -25.33 0.48
N GLU A 93 3.89 -26.22 -0.09
CA GLU A 93 4.75 -27.11 0.69
C GLU A 93 6.00 -26.38 1.21
N ASP A 94 6.80 -27.01 2.08
CA ASP A 94 7.96 -26.35 2.70
C ASP A 94 9.09 -26.02 1.69
N ASN A 95 9.26 -26.86 0.66
CA ASN A 95 10.19 -26.64 -0.46
C ASN A 95 9.39 -26.54 -1.76
N ALA A 96 8.43 -25.64 -1.79
CA ALA A 96 7.52 -25.53 -2.91
C ALA A 96 8.17 -24.85 -4.12
N ASP A 97 8.13 -25.53 -5.26
CA ASP A 97 8.36 -24.90 -6.57
C ASP A 97 7.10 -24.17 -7.08
N THR A 98 5.95 -24.40 -6.42
CA THR A 98 4.65 -23.91 -6.86
C THR A 98 3.77 -23.44 -5.72
N LEU A 99 2.99 -22.39 -5.97
CA LEU A 99 1.92 -21.91 -5.10
C LEU A 99 0.58 -22.35 -5.68
N VAL A 100 -0.24 -22.99 -4.85
CA VAL A 100 -1.61 -23.37 -5.21
C VAL A 100 -2.58 -22.31 -4.67
N LEU A 101 -3.46 -21.84 -5.55
CA LEU A 101 -4.55 -20.94 -5.24
C LEU A 101 -5.88 -21.66 -5.46
N VAL A 102 -6.64 -21.83 -4.39
CA VAL A 102 -7.97 -22.46 -4.42
C VAL A 102 -9.03 -21.38 -4.26
N PHE A 103 -9.96 -21.28 -5.20
CA PHE A 103 -11.09 -20.36 -5.15
C PHE A 103 -12.39 -21.12 -4.93
N GLU A 104 -13.13 -20.75 -3.89
CA GLU A 104 -14.38 -21.41 -3.50
C GLU A 104 -15.51 -20.39 -3.43
N THR A 105 -16.66 -20.69 -4.05
CA THR A 105 -17.85 -19.88 -3.82
C THR A 105 -18.35 -20.08 -2.38
N PRO A 106 -19.01 -19.08 -1.74
CA PRO A 106 -19.48 -19.21 -0.36
C PRO A 106 -20.41 -20.40 -0.10
N ASN A 107 -21.19 -20.80 -1.11
CA ASN A 107 -22.09 -21.96 -1.09
C ASN A 107 -21.42 -23.27 -1.50
N GLN A 108 -20.11 -23.26 -1.78
CA GLN A 108 -19.30 -24.41 -2.20
C GLN A 108 -19.77 -25.11 -3.49
N GLU A 109 -20.63 -24.49 -4.30
CA GLU A 109 -21.08 -25.04 -5.58
C GLU A 109 -19.97 -25.10 -6.63
N LYS A 110 -18.99 -24.20 -6.52
CA LYS A 110 -17.84 -24.14 -7.42
C LYS A 110 -16.55 -24.04 -6.63
N VAL A 111 -15.62 -24.93 -6.98
CA VAL A 111 -14.22 -24.90 -6.52
C VAL A 111 -13.34 -24.81 -7.77
N SER A 112 -12.29 -24.00 -7.73
CA SER A 112 -11.33 -23.86 -8.83
C SER A 112 -9.91 -23.82 -8.28
N ASP A 113 -9.09 -24.76 -8.72
CA ASP A 113 -7.70 -24.87 -8.33
C ASP A 113 -6.79 -24.33 -9.45
N TYR A 114 -5.90 -23.43 -9.06
CA TYR A 114 -4.87 -22.87 -9.93
C TYR A 114 -3.50 -23.09 -9.31
N GLU A 115 -2.52 -23.34 -10.14
CA GLU A 115 -1.13 -23.52 -9.71
C GLU A 115 -0.24 -22.55 -10.47
N MET A 116 0.68 -21.91 -9.76
CA MET A 116 1.69 -21.04 -10.37
C MET A 116 3.08 -21.39 -9.89
N LYS A 117 4.06 -21.26 -10.78
CA LYS A 117 5.47 -21.46 -10.43
C LYS A 117 5.98 -20.30 -9.57
N LEU A 118 6.73 -20.67 -8.54
CA LEU A 118 7.52 -19.77 -7.75
C LEU A 118 8.88 -19.53 -8.42
N MET A 119 9.60 -18.53 -7.93
CA MET A 119 10.93 -18.17 -8.40
C MET A 119 11.83 -17.88 -7.21
N ASP A 120 13.12 -18.11 -7.40
CA ASP A 120 14.13 -17.71 -6.42
C ASP A 120 14.42 -16.22 -6.60
N LEU A 121 14.25 -15.46 -5.52
CA LEU A 121 14.56 -14.04 -5.47
C LEU A 121 15.57 -13.80 -4.36
N ASP A 122 16.63 -13.05 -4.67
CA ASP A 122 17.53 -12.52 -3.65
C ASP A 122 16.84 -11.33 -2.96
N VAL A 123 16.55 -11.47 -1.67
CA VAL A 123 15.79 -10.47 -0.91
C VAL A 123 16.73 -9.76 0.05
N GLU A 124 16.91 -8.46 -0.16
CA GLU A 124 17.48 -7.57 0.84
C GLU A 124 16.36 -7.00 1.71
N GLN A 125 16.25 -7.49 2.95
CA GLN A 125 15.36 -6.87 3.92
C GLN A 125 15.99 -5.57 4.45
N LEU A 126 15.24 -4.49 4.32
CA LEU A 126 15.63 -3.19 4.84
C LEU A 126 15.04 -3.00 6.24
N GLY A 127 15.90 -2.75 7.21
CA GLY A 127 15.46 -2.35 8.54
C GLY A 127 14.80 -0.98 8.50
N ILE A 128 13.49 -0.92 8.74
CA ILE A 128 12.75 0.34 8.87
C ILE A 128 12.79 0.74 10.35
N PRO A 129 13.47 1.84 10.71
CA PRO A 129 13.53 2.27 12.10
C PRO A 129 12.17 2.79 12.56
N GLU A 130 11.85 2.56 13.84
CA GLU A 130 10.77 3.30 14.49
C GLU A 130 11.21 4.75 14.66
N GLN A 131 10.39 5.67 14.17
CA GLN A 131 10.67 7.10 14.24
C GLN A 131 9.38 7.87 14.49
N GLU A 132 9.50 8.99 15.19
CA GLU A 132 8.39 9.93 15.38
C GLU A 132 8.27 10.85 14.17
N TYR A 133 7.03 11.14 13.78
CA TYR A 133 6.75 12.02 12.66
C TYR A 133 6.38 13.43 13.13
N SER A 134 6.87 14.44 12.43
CA SER A 134 6.59 15.85 12.73
C SER A 134 5.12 16.20 12.45
N CYS A 135 4.54 15.60 11.40
CA CYS A 135 3.13 15.73 11.09
C CYS A 135 2.54 14.38 10.63
N VAL A 136 1.37 14.04 11.17
CA VAL A 136 0.54 12.88 10.77
C VAL A 136 -0.82 13.39 10.34
N VAL A 137 -1.19 13.12 9.09
CA VAL A 137 -2.46 13.54 8.50
C VAL A 137 -3.27 12.32 8.13
N LYS A 138 -4.44 12.14 8.73
CA LYS A 138 -5.42 11.13 8.35
C LYS A 138 -6.57 11.80 7.60
N MET A 139 -6.93 11.27 6.43
CA MET A 139 -8.01 11.82 5.60
C MET A 139 -8.74 10.71 4.81
N PRO A 140 -9.88 11.01 4.17
CA PRO A 140 -10.54 10.07 3.27
C PRO A 140 -9.63 9.67 2.11
N SER A 141 -9.48 8.37 1.87
CA SER A 141 -8.59 7.84 0.83
C SER A 141 -9.01 8.28 -0.57
N GLY A 142 -10.33 8.35 -0.81
CA GLY A 142 -10.90 8.83 -2.07
C GLY A 142 -10.58 10.29 -2.36
N GLU A 143 -10.53 11.14 -1.32
CA GLU A 143 -10.15 12.55 -1.48
C GLU A 143 -8.66 12.69 -1.80
N PHE A 144 -7.79 11.96 -1.10
CA PHE A 144 -6.37 11.92 -1.43
C PHE A 144 -6.11 11.43 -2.87
N ALA A 145 -6.82 10.38 -3.31
CA ALA A 145 -6.74 9.88 -4.68
C ALA A 145 -7.17 10.92 -5.71
N ARG A 146 -8.23 11.68 -5.43
CA ARG A 146 -8.69 12.77 -6.28
C ARG A 146 -7.66 13.89 -6.35
N ILE A 147 -7.11 14.33 -5.21
CA ILE A 147 -6.08 15.37 -5.14
C ILE A 147 -4.86 14.99 -6.00
N CYS A 148 -4.32 13.77 -5.84
CA CYS A 148 -3.17 13.32 -6.62
C CYS A 148 -3.45 13.30 -8.12
N ARG A 149 -4.63 12.83 -8.52
CA ARG A 149 -5.04 12.79 -9.92
C ARG A 149 -5.21 14.20 -10.48
N ASP A 150 -5.94 15.07 -9.78
CA ASP A 150 -6.26 16.41 -10.27
C ASP A 150 -4.96 17.24 -10.42
N LEU A 151 -4.04 17.18 -9.43
CA LEU A 151 -2.75 17.87 -9.50
C LEU A 151 -1.80 17.29 -10.55
N SER A 152 -1.90 16.01 -10.90
CA SER A 152 -1.07 15.40 -11.97
C SER A 152 -1.40 15.92 -13.37
N HIS A 153 -2.56 16.58 -13.56
CA HIS A 153 -2.86 17.30 -14.79
C HIS A 153 -2.17 18.68 -14.85
N ILE A 154 -1.68 19.19 -13.71
CA ILE A 154 -1.06 20.51 -13.60
C ILE A 154 0.47 20.40 -13.68
N GLY A 155 1.07 19.45 -12.97
CA GLY A 155 2.52 19.24 -12.97
C GLY A 155 2.93 17.86 -12.46
N ASP A 156 4.23 17.55 -12.56
CA ASP A 156 4.79 16.23 -12.23
C ASP A 156 5.11 16.04 -10.74
N ALA A 157 5.08 17.13 -9.97
CA ALA A 157 5.41 17.14 -8.55
C ALA A 157 4.34 17.87 -7.74
N VAL A 158 4.17 17.43 -6.49
CA VAL A 158 3.32 18.10 -5.50
C VAL A 158 4.15 18.50 -4.31
N VAL A 159 4.00 19.75 -3.89
CA VAL A 159 4.45 20.27 -2.61
C VAL A 159 3.35 20.01 -1.59
N ILE A 160 3.63 19.18 -0.59
CA ILE A 160 2.74 18.93 0.54
C ILE A 160 3.25 19.74 1.73
N SER A 161 2.45 20.69 2.20
CA SER A 161 2.75 21.48 3.39
C SER A 161 1.73 21.27 4.50
N CYS A 162 2.21 20.95 5.69
CA CYS A 162 1.42 20.81 6.91
C CYS A 162 1.75 21.99 7.84
N SER A 163 0.74 22.79 8.17
CA SER A 163 0.87 23.93 9.07
C SER A 163 -0.34 24.00 10.01
N LYS A 164 -0.35 25.00 10.91
CA LYS A 164 -1.48 25.23 11.85
C LYS A 164 -2.81 25.44 11.14
N ASP A 165 -2.80 25.90 9.88
CA ASP A 165 -4.03 26.18 9.14
C ASP A 165 -4.56 24.97 8.38
N GLY A 166 -3.89 23.81 8.45
CA GLY A 166 -4.27 22.57 7.78
C GLY A 166 -3.15 22.00 6.89
N VAL A 167 -3.52 21.03 6.05
CA VAL A 167 -2.63 20.45 5.03
C VAL A 167 -2.94 21.06 3.67
N LYS A 168 -1.91 21.42 2.91
CA LYS A 168 -2.01 22.01 1.59
C LYS A 168 -1.20 21.19 0.58
N PHE A 169 -1.80 20.94 -0.58
CA PHE A 169 -1.21 20.29 -1.73
C PHE A 169 -1.11 21.30 -2.86
N SER A 170 0.11 21.56 -3.34
CA SER A 170 0.37 22.55 -4.38
C SER A 170 1.14 21.92 -5.53
N ALA A 171 0.73 22.14 -6.77
CA ALA A 171 1.48 21.73 -7.95
C ALA A 171 1.56 22.90 -8.94
N SER A 172 2.66 22.99 -9.66
CA SER A 172 2.90 24.02 -10.68
C SER A 172 3.45 23.34 -11.92
N GLY A 173 3.04 23.81 -13.09
CA GLY A 173 3.54 23.36 -14.39
C GLY A 173 3.15 24.32 -15.51
N GLU A 174 3.29 23.89 -16.76
CA GLU A 174 3.12 24.76 -17.93
C GLU A 174 1.71 25.36 -18.05
N LEU A 175 0.69 24.60 -17.66
CA LEU A 175 -0.71 25.01 -17.74
C LEU A 175 -1.14 25.97 -16.61
N GLY A 176 -0.31 26.13 -15.56
CA GLY A 176 -0.60 26.99 -14.42
C GLY A 176 -0.23 26.34 -13.08
N SER A 177 -0.93 26.74 -12.02
CA SER A 177 -0.75 26.20 -10.68
C SER A 177 -2.07 25.75 -10.05
N GLY A 178 -2.02 24.69 -9.26
CA GLY A 178 -3.12 24.12 -8.51
C GLY A 178 -2.80 24.15 -7.02
N ASN A 179 -3.77 24.53 -6.20
CA ASN A 179 -3.63 24.60 -4.75
C ASN A 179 -4.90 24.02 -4.11
N ILE A 180 -4.76 22.95 -3.35
CA ILE A 180 -5.86 22.31 -2.62
C ILE A 180 -5.50 22.31 -1.14
N LYS A 181 -6.41 22.78 -0.29
CA LYS A 181 -6.19 22.87 1.16
C LYS A 181 -7.30 22.11 1.89
N LEU A 182 -6.90 21.25 2.82
CA LEU A 182 -7.80 20.55 3.73
C LEU A 182 -7.54 21.07 5.14
N SER A 183 -8.60 21.56 5.78
CA SER A 183 -8.58 21.94 7.19
C SER A 183 -8.98 20.75 8.05
N GLN A 184 -8.51 20.71 9.29
CA GLN A 184 -8.98 19.74 10.27
C GLN A 184 -10.50 19.87 10.44
N THR A 185 -11.21 18.75 10.43
CA THR A 185 -12.65 18.71 10.65
C THR A 185 -12.95 18.17 12.05
N SER A 186 -13.86 18.83 12.77
CA SER A 186 -14.24 18.48 14.14
C SER A 186 -15.65 17.90 14.27
N ASP A 187 -16.54 18.17 13.30
CA ASP A 187 -17.92 17.70 13.28
C ASP A 187 -18.22 17.01 11.94
N VAL A 188 -18.15 15.68 11.93
CA VAL A 188 -18.50 14.85 10.76
C VAL A 188 -19.29 13.65 11.24
N ASP A 189 -20.36 13.31 10.52
CA ASP A 189 -21.27 12.22 10.89
C ASP A 189 -20.58 10.85 10.86
N LYS A 190 -19.52 10.71 10.07
CA LYS A 190 -18.69 9.50 10.01
C LYS A 190 -17.21 9.85 10.15
N GLU A 191 -16.51 9.09 11.00
CA GLU A 191 -15.08 9.29 11.27
C GLU A 191 -14.20 9.08 10.03
N ASP A 192 -14.64 8.29 9.05
CA ASP A 192 -13.91 8.03 7.81
C ASP A 192 -14.02 9.16 6.78
N GLU A 193 -14.92 10.13 7.01
CA GLU A 193 -15.03 11.37 6.23
C GLU A 193 -14.19 12.51 6.87
N ALA A 194 -13.63 12.29 8.06
CA ALA A 194 -12.88 13.29 8.81
C ALA A 194 -11.46 13.51 8.29
N VAL A 195 -10.98 14.74 8.44
CA VAL A 195 -9.56 15.10 8.29
C VAL A 195 -9.01 15.37 9.69
N ALA A 196 -8.12 14.50 10.16
CA ALA A 196 -7.41 14.65 11.42
C ALA A 196 -5.94 14.98 11.14
N ILE A 197 -5.41 15.99 11.86
CA ILE A 197 -4.05 16.49 11.69
C ILE A 197 -3.41 16.54 13.07
N GLU A 198 -2.38 15.74 13.26
CA GLU A 198 -1.51 15.79 14.43
C GLU A 198 -0.19 16.42 13.99
N MET A 199 0.12 17.62 14.48
CA MET A 199 1.29 18.38 14.05
C MET A 199 2.09 18.85 15.26
N ASN A 200 3.33 18.34 15.35
CA ASN A 200 4.35 18.79 16.29
C ASN A 200 5.15 19.95 15.70
N GLU A 201 5.57 19.80 14.44
CA GLU A 201 6.34 20.80 13.68
C GLU A 201 5.78 20.96 12.27
N SER A 202 5.88 22.17 11.72
CA SER A 202 5.48 22.42 10.33
C SER A 202 6.43 21.74 9.36
N VAL A 203 5.90 21.07 8.35
CA VAL A 203 6.68 20.36 7.33
C VAL A 203 6.23 20.80 5.95
N GLN A 204 7.19 20.98 5.04
CA GLN A 204 6.94 21.18 3.62
C GLN A 204 7.91 20.33 2.81
N LEU A 205 7.39 19.42 1.99
CA LEU A 205 8.18 18.49 1.20
C LEU A 205 7.58 18.35 -0.20
N THR A 206 8.44 18.09 -1.19
CA THR A 206 8.05 17.92 -2.59
C THR A 206 8.14 16.45 -2.98
N PHE A 207 7.12 15.92 -3.65
CA PHE A 207 7.07 14.51 -4.08
C PHE A 207 6.67 14.36 -5.54
N ALA A 208 7.13 13.29 -6.19
CA ALA A 208 6.71 12.95 -7.54
C ALA A 208 5.26 12.42 -7.56
N LEU A 209 4.36 13.12 -8.27
CA LEU A 209 2.94 12.75 -8.35
C LEU A 209 2.69 11.40 -9.02
N ARG A 210 3.60 10.96 -9.89
CA ARG A 210 3.56 9.62 -10.50
C ARG A 210 3.49 8.51 -9.45
N TYR A 211 4.33 8.57 -8.41
CA TYR A 211 4.36 7.56 -7.35
C TYR A 211 3.12 7.63 -6.45
N LEU A 212 2.71 8.84 -6.07
CA LEU A 212 1.49 9.02 -5.29
C LEU A 212 0.25 8.46 -6.02
N ASN A 213 0.17 8.63 -7.34
CA ASN A 213 -0.87 8.01 -8.16
C ASN A 213 -0.78 6.47 -8.26
N PHE A 214 0.40 5.87 -8.04
CA PHE A 214 0.49 4.42 -7.85
C PHE A 214 -0.05 4.02 -6.49
N PHE A 215 0.29 4.75 -5.43
CA PHE A 215 -0.15 4.45 -4.07
C PHE A 215 -1.67 4.57 -3.90
N THR A 216 -2.30 5.50 -4.61
CA THR A 216 -3.76 5.69 -4.55
C THR A 216 -4.55 4.51 -5.13
N LYS A 217 -3.91 3.55 -5.81
CA LYS A 217 -4.55 2.27 -6.18
C LYS A 217 -4.91 1.41 -4.98
N ALA A 218 -4.34 1.68 -3.80
CA ALA A 218 -4.72 1.08 -2.52
C ALA A 218 -6.02 1.64 -1.92
N THR A 219 -6.61 2.71 -2.49
CA THR A 219 -7.87 3.32 -2.02
C THR A 219 -9.00 2.30 -1.74
N PRO A 220 -9.23 1.24 -2.54
CA PRO A 220 -10.26 0.25 -2.25
C PRO A 220 -10.01 -0.65 -1.02
N LEU A 221 -8.80 -0.61 -0.43
CA LEU A 221 -8.43 -1.36 0.77
C LEU A 221 -8.91 -0.69 2.06
N SER A 222 -8.95 0.64 2.07
CA SER A 222 -9.25 1.44 3.27
C SER A 222 -10.04 2.68 2.90
N PRO A 223 -11.11 3.04 3.65
CA PRO A 223 -11.82 4.31 3.45
C PRO A 223 -10.96 5.53 3.84
N THR A 224 -9.89 5.34 4.62
CA THR A 224 -8.98 6.40 5.04
C THR A 224 -7.53 6.10 4.66
N VAL A 225 -6.73 7.15 4.48
CA VAL A 225 -5.28 7.08 4.29
C VAL A 225 -4.59 7.92 5.36
N THR A 226 -3.42 7.47 5.81
CA THR A 226 -2.58 8.22 6.76
C THR A 226 -1.27 8.61 6.10
N LEU A 227 -0.93 9.91 6.12
CA LEU A 227 0.32 10.47 5.63
C LEU A 227 1.17 10.85 6.83
N SER A 228 2.38 10.28 6.95
CA SER A 228 3.33 10.62 8.02
C SER A 228 4.57 11.26 7.41
N MET A 229 4.93 12.45 7.89
CA MET A 229 5.93 13.33 7.28
C MET A 229 6.84 13.93 8.35
N SER A 230 8.15 13.93 8.07
CA SER A 230 9.17 14.73 8.75
C SER A 230 10.21 15.19 7.74
N ALA A 231 11.01 16.19 8.09
CA ALA A 231 12.20 16.52 7.31
C ALA A 231 13.16 15.30 7.27
N ASP A 232 13.94 15.20 6.19
CA ASP A 232 15.04 14.22 6.01
C ASP A 232 14.66 12.74 6.04
N VAL A 233 13.36 12.41 6.02
CA VAL A 233 12.85 11.04 5.96
C VAL A 233 11.81 10.87 4.85
N PRO A 234 11.62 9.66 4.31
CA PRO A 234 10.57 9.40 3.33
C PRO A 234 9.17 9.70 3.87
N LEU A 235 8.28 10.17 2.99
CA LEU A 235 6.85 10.21 3.28
C LEU A 235 6.33 8.78 3.43
N VAL A 236 5.57 8.53 4.49
CA VAL A 236 4.84 7.27 4.66
C VAL A 236 3.38 7.46 4.32
N VAL A 237 2.88 6.67 3.37
CA VAL A 237 1.47 6.59 2.99
C VAL A 237 0.93 5.24 3.42
N GLU A 238 0.06 5.22 4.43
CA GLU A 238 -0.49 4.00 5.02
C GLU A 238 -1.98 3.83 4.69
N TYR A 239 -2.32 2.63 4.21
CA TYR A 239 -3.68 2.13 4.08
C TYR A 239 -3.86 0.92 5.01
N LYS A 240 -4.80 0.99 5.95
CA LYS A 240 -5.14 -0.16 6.80
C LYS A 240 -5.95 -1.18 6.01
N ILE A 241 -5.69 -2.46 6.21
CA ILE A 241 -6.43 -3.55 5.58
C ILE A 241 -7.33 -4.15 6.65
N ALA A 242 -8.48 -3.50 6.88
CA ALA A 242 -9.38 -3.81 8.00
C ALA A 242 -8.58 -4.05 9.30
N ASP A 243 -8.90 -5.12 10.01
CA ASP A 243 -8.15 -5.57 11.20
C ASP A 243 -7.08 -6.63 10.87
N MET A 244 -6.85 -6.91 9.59
CA MET A 244 -5.86 -7.89 9.13
C MET A 244 -4.45 -7.31 9.08
N GLY A 245 -4.30 -6.02 8.78
CA GLY A 245 -2.96 -5.49 8.60
C GLY A 245 -2.91 -4.11 7.95
N HIS A 246 -1.86 -3.86 7.19
CA HIS A 246 -1.65 -2.59 6.52
C HIS A 246 -0.76 -2.72 5.28
N LEU A 247 -0.91 -1.75 4.39
CA LEU A 247 -0.03 -1.50 3.26
C LEU A 247 0.57 -0.10 3.43
N LYS A 248 1.90 -0.05 3.55
CA LYS A 248 2.67 1.18 3.70
C LYS A 248 3.54 1.39 2.47
N TYR A 249 3.51 2.61 1.96
CA TYR A 249 4.43 3.08 0.94
C TYR A 249 5.35 4.14 1.53
N TYR A 250 6.62 4.05 1.20
CA TYR A 250 7.64 5.02 1.57
C TYR A 250 8.11 5.68 0.28
N LEU A 251 8.15 7.01 0.26
CA LEU A 251 8.56 7.79 -0.91
C LEU A 251 9.56 8.85 -0.52
N ALA A 252 10.75 8.78 -1.11
CA ALA A 252 11.77 9.80 -0.91
C ALA A 252 11.28 11.17 -1.44
N PRO A 253 11.49 12.26 -0.69
CA PRO A 253 11.20 13.60 -1.20
C PRO A 253 12.14 13.94 -2.36
N LYS A 254 11.65 14.77 -3.28
CA LYS A 254 12.52 15.47 -4.24
C LYS A 254 13.32 16.51 -3.47
N ILE A 255 14.64 16.42 -3.58
CA ILE A 255 15.54 17.47 -3.13
C ILE A 255 15.44 18.57 -4.20
N GLU A 256 14.96 19.75 -3.82
CA GLU A 256 15.19 20.93 -4.65
C GLU A 256 16.68 21.23 -4.53
N ASP A 257 17.42 21.21 -5.65
CA ASP A 257 18.78 21.74 -5.68
C ASP A 257 18.67 23.17 -5.15
N GLN A 258 19.15 23.40 -3.92
CA GLN A 258 19.36 24.75 -3.44
C GLN A 258 20.41 25.32 -4.39
N GLU A 259 19.98 26.14 -5.35
CA GLU A 259 20.89 27.05 -6.02
C GLU A 259 21.55 27.87 -4.92
N GLU A 260 22.79 27.48 -4.57
CA GLU A 260 23.69 28.29 -3.75
C GLU A 260 23.70 29.69 -4.37
N SER A 261 23.09 30.64 -3.67
CA SER A 261 23.03 32.05 -4.04
C SER A 261 24.19 32.81 -3.44
#